data_AF-A0A2E2VX39-F1
#
_entry.id   AF-A0A2E2VX39-F1
#
_cell.length_a   1.000
_cell.length_b   1.000
_cell.length_c   1.000
_cell.angle_alpha   90.00
_cell.angle_beta   90.00
_cell.angle_gamma   90.00
#
_symmetry.space_group_name_H-M   'P 1'
#
loop_
_entity.id
_entity.type
_entity.pdbx_description
1 polymer ?
#
loop_
_entity_poly.entity_id
_entity_poly.type
_entity_poly.pdbx_seq_one_letter_code
_entity_poly.pdbx_strand_id
1 'polypeptide(L)'
;MKFNLKLLFIILSSYIYTQEEYLATIQATSYSEWVYYSFETHSVVSIQNPENSLDWDLAFQRKHIKTNSGLSGIGNGGALVDSIGNSESEAYTWINEWENLNEVPTQSTWMTDTLHTDFYDILTHTFVEGIKNPALNSWGWFDETYILNPTNYVMFVKAANGIDIIKFWAYDYYEGTGGNISIRYQTGLNNINTCTGSPGDINNDSVINVVDVVSLVNAILINEINHDLCLYDLNEDAIINVVDIVSLVSFILNN
;
A
#
# COMPACT_ATOMS: atom_id res chain seq x y z
N MET A 1 -12.23 40.41 -46.06
CA MET A 1 -11.10 39.89 -45.25
C MET A 1 -11.68 38.93 -44.23
N LYS A 2 -11.65 37.62 -44.50
CA LYS A 2 -12.23 36.58 -43.63
C LYS A 2 -11.19 36.21 -42.56
N PHE A 3 -11.46 36.54 -41.30
CA PHE A 3 -10.67 36.06 -40.16
C PHE A 3 -11.00 34.59 -39.92
N ASN A 4 -10.02 33.71 -40.11
CA ASN A 4 -10.07 32.31 -39.71
C ASN A 4 -9.71 32.23 -38.23
N LEU A 5 -10.71 32.14 -37.36
CA LEU A 5 -10.50 31.85 -35.94
C LEU A 5 -10.18 30.36 -35.83
N LYS A 6 -8.89 30.00 -35.72
CA LYS A 6 -8.48 28.65 -35.35
C LYS A 6 -8.85 28.43 -33.88
N LEU A 7 -9.91 27.67 -33.66
CA LEU A 7 -10.31 27.19 -32.33
C LEU A 7 -9.24 26.17 -31.87
N LEU A 8 -8.36 26.57 -30.96
CA LEU A 8 -7.39 25.69 -30.33
C LEU A 8 -8.11 24.91 -29.21
N PHE A 9 -8.44 23.65 -29.45
CA PHE A 9 -8.89 22.74 -28.39
C PHE A 9 -7.68 22.40 -27.52
N ILE A 10 -7.55 23.07 -26.37
CA ILE A 10 -6.67 22.63 -25.31
C ILE A 10 -7.42 21.51 -24.58
N ILE A 11 -7.04 20.27 -24.84
CA ILE A 11 -7.49 19.13 -24.05
C ILE A 11 -6.71 19.21 -22.74
N LEU A 12 -7.31 19.78 -21.69
CA LEU A 12 -6.88 19.51 -20.33
C LEU A 12 -7.27 18.06 -20.03
N SER A 13 -6.33 17.13 -20.17
CA SER A 13 -6.45 15.81 -19.56
C SER A 13 -6.26 15.99 -18.06
N SER A 14 -7.35 16.27 -17.33
CA SER A 14 -7.35 16.01 -15.90
C SER A 14 -7.22 14.51 -15.72
N TYR A 15 -6.08 14.05 -15.18
CA TYR A 15 -5.94 12.69 -14.70
C TYR A 15 -6.91 12.54 -13.51
N ILE A 16 -8.12 12.09 -13.81
CA ILE A 16 -8.99 11.56 -12.77
C ILE A 16 -8.41 10.18 -12.50
N TYR A 17 -7.69 10.01 -11.39
CA TYR A 17 -7.35 8.68 -10.91
C TYR A 17 -8.67 7.95 -10.67
N THR A 18 -8.99 7.02 -11.56
CA THR A 18 -10.18 6.18 -11.42
C THR A 18 -9.82 5.07 -10.43
N GLN A 19 -10.54 5.02 -9.33
CA GLN A 19 -10.52 3.86 -8.44
C GLN A 19 -11.04 2.66 -9.24
N GLU A 20 -10.20 1.64 -9.39
CA GLU A 20 -10.53 0.44 -10.15
C GLU A 20 -10.54 -0.76 -9.23
N GLU A 21 -11.59 -1.57 -9.34
CA GLU A 21 -11.81 -2.75 -8.51
C GLU A 21 -11.47 -4.03 -9.28
N TYR A 22 -10.81 -4.94 -8.58
CA TYR A 22 -10.32 -6.20 -9.09
C TYR A 22 -10.72 -7.35 -8.19
N LEU A 23 -11.05 -8.48 -8.81
CA LEU A 23 -11.26 -9.75 -8.13
C LEU A 23 -10.29 -10.79 -8.72
N ALA A 24 -9.64 -11.55 -7.85
CA ALA A 24 -8.75 -12.62 -8.26
C ALA A 24 -8.81 -13.79 -7.27
N THR A 25 -8.59 -15.00 -7.77
CA THR A 25 -8.39 -16.19 -6.93
C THR A 25 -6.97 -16.70 -7.15
N ILE A 26 -6.20 -16.74 -6.07
CA ILE A 26 -4.77 -17.10 -6.09
C ILE A 26 -4.61 -18.54 -5.61
N GLN A 27 -4.08 -19.41 -6.47
CA GLN A 27 -3.84 -20.83 -6.18
C GLN A 27 -2.59 -21.04 -5.32
N ALA A 28 -2.63 -20.61 -4.07
CA ALA A 28 -1.58 -20.75 -3.07
C ALA A 28 -1.61 -22.12 -2.35
N THR A 29 -1.84 -23.21 -3.09
CA THR A 29 -2.08 -24.53 -2.47
C THR A 29 -0.82 -25.17 -1.88
N SER A 30 0.38 -24.70 -2.23
CA SER A 30 1.65 -25.26 -1.75
C SER A 30 1.93 -24.94 -0.29
N TYR A 31 2.54 -25.89 0.42
CA TYR A 31 3.07 -25.71 1.78
C TYR A 31 4.49 -25.17 1.81
N SER A 32 5.17 -25.01 0.67
CA SER A 32 6.56 -24.52 0.60
C SER A 32 6.78 -23.41 -0.43
N GLU A 33 5.95 -23.35 -1.47
CA GLU A 33 6.11 -22.42 -2.58
C GLU A 33 5.21 -21.21 -2.43
N TRP A 34 5.77 -20.04 -2.72
CA TRP A 34 5.04 -18.78 -2.76
C TRP A 34 4.54 -18.48 -4.17
N VAL A 35 3.30 -18.02 -4.28
CA VAL A 35 2.74 -17.47 -5.51
C VAL A 35 2.79 -15.94 -5.43
N TYR A 36 3.55 -15.32 -6.33
CA TYR A 36 3.76 -13.86 -6.35
C TYR A 36 2.70 -13.16 -7.19
N TYR A 37 2.26 -11.99 -6.74
CA TYR A 37 1.20 -11.20 -7.37
C TYR A 37 1.63 -9.73 -7.47
N SER A 38 1.32 -9.11 -8.61
CA SER A 38 1.60 -7.71 -8.89
C SER A 38 0.29 -6.95 -9.09
N PHE A 39 0.14 -5.84 -8.36
CA PHE A 39 -0.97 -4.92 -8.54
C PHE A 39 -0.83 -4.10 -9.82
N GLU A 40 0.39 -3.86 -10.31
CA GLU A 40 0.61 -3.16 -11.58
C GLU A 40 0.09 -3.98 -12.78
N THR A 41 0.30 -5.30 -12.76
CA THR A 41 -0.15 -6.20 -13.84
C THR A 41 -1.50 -6.86 -13.57
N HIS A 42 -2.06 -6.66 -12.36
CA HIS A 42 -3.26 -7.32 -11.86
C HIS A 42 -3.22 -8.86 -12.00
N SER A 43 -2.04 -9.46 -11.87
CA SER A 43 -1.83 -10.86 -12.19
C SER A 43 -0.74 -11.54 -11.36
N VAL A 44 -0.74 -12.88 -11.40
CA VAL A 44 0.34 -13.69 -10.85
C VAL A 44 1.58 -13.54 -11.72
N VAL A 45 2.73 -13.27 -11.10
CA VAL A 45 4.01 -13.04 -11.78
C VAL A 45 5.03 -14.12 -11.40
N SER A 46 5.95 -14.42 -12.31
CA SER A 46 7.06 -15.34 -12.06
C SER A 46 8.33 -14.54 -11.83
N ILE A 47 8.90 -14.64 -10.63
CA ILE A 47 10.06 -13.87 -10.19
C ILE A 47 11.20 -14.82 -9.81
N GLN A 48 12.38 -14.60 -10.38
CA GLN A 48 13.55 -15.45 -10.13
C GLN A 48 14.23 -15.14 -8.79
N ASN A 49 14.29 -13.86 -8.41
CA ASN A 49 14.98 -13.36 -7.21
C ASN A 49 14.04 -12.39 -6.47
N PRO A 50 13.00 -12.92 -5.81
CA PRO A 50 11.94 -12.11 -5.22
C PRO A 50 12.46 -11.17 -4.13
N GLU A 51 13.47 -11.58 -3.37
CA GLU A 51 14.07 -10.75 -2.32
C GLU A 51 14.76 -9.48 -2.87
N ASN A 52 15.10 -9.43 -4.16
CA ASN A 52 15.75 -8.28 -4.81
C ASN A 52 14.96 -7.72 -6.02
N SER A 53 13.64 -7.94 -6.06
CA SER A 53 12.77 -7.45 -7.15
C SER A 53 11.66 -6.56 -6.59
N LEU A 54 11.31 -5.51 -7.33
CA LEU A 54 10.14 -4.65 -7.08
C LEU A 54 8.94 -5.03 -7.95
N ASP A 55 9.05 -6.10 -8.75
CA ASP A 55 8.02 -6.48 -9.75
C ASP A 55 6.84 -7.25 -9.12
N TRP A 56 6.82 -7.38 -7.78
CA TRP A 56 5.77 -8.07 -7.03
C TRP A 56 5.43 -7.30 -5.75
N ASP A 57 4.17 -7.35 -5.35
CA ASP A 57 3.65 -6.58 -4.21
C ASP A 57 3.23 -7.49 -3.05
N LEU A 58 2.56 -8.59 -3.41
CA LEU A 58 2.10 -9.62 -2.47
C LEU A 58 2.61 -10.99 -2.90
N ALA A 59 2.74 -11.88 -1.94
CA ALA A 59 2.87 -13.30 -2.23
C ALA A 59 2.06 -14.15 -1.24
N PHE A 60 1.63 -15.32 -1.72
CA PHE A 60 0.68 -16.19 -1.04
C PHE A 60 1.23 -17.62 -0.91
N GLN A 61 1.10 -18.22 0.28
CA GLN A 61 1.43 -19.63 0.58
C GLN A 61 0.43 -20.17 1.58
N ARG A 62 -0.38 -21.17 1.22
CA ARG A 62 -1.53 -21.61 2.01
C ARG A 62 -2.40 -20.41 2.38
N LYS A 63 -2.60 -20.13 3.66
CA LYS A 63 -3.30 -18.93 4.15
C LYS A 63 -2.37 -17.73 4.38
N HIS A 64 -1.07 -17.93 4.31
CA HIS A 64 -0.10 -16.90 4.64
C HIS A 64 0.03 -15.91 3.49
N ILE A 65 0.08 -14.63 3.84
CA ILE A 65 0.25 -13.53 2.90
C ILE A 65 1.45 -12.72 3.38
N LYS A 66 2.35 -12.42 2.46
CA LYS A 66 3.55 -11.61 2.70
C LYS A 66 3.55 -10.44 1.70
N THR A 67 4.16 -9.33 2.08
CA THR A 67 4.31 -8.12 1.26
C THR A 67 5.76 -7.99 0.79
N ASN A 68 6.01 -7.17 -0.24
CA ASN A 68 7.38 -6.81 -0.59
C ASN A 68 7.93 -5.74 0.38
N SER A 69 8.28 -6.18 1.58
CA SER A 69 8.78 -5.34 2.66
C SER A 69 9.54 -6.14 3.71
N GLY A 70 10.15 -5.45 4.67
CA GLY A 70 10.69 -6.08 5.89
C GLY A 70 11.68 -7.19 5.57
N LEU A 71 11.43 -8.40 6.07
CA LEU A 71 12.28 -9.57 5.81
C LEU A 71 12.02 -10.26 4.46
N SER A 72 11.00 -9.84 3.70
CA SER A 72 10.54 -10.53 2.48
C SER A 72 11.12 -9.99 1.18
N GLY A 73 11.52 -8.71 1.13
CA GLY A 73 12.05 -8.08 -0.09
C GLY A 73 12.49 -6.62 0.12
N ILE A 74 13.13 -6.06 -0.91
CA ILE A 74 13.70 -4.69 -0.92
C ILE A 74 12.66 -3.58 -1.07
N GLY A 75 11.39 -3.90 -1.29
CA GLY A 75 10.33 -2.91 -1.43
C GLY A 75 10.00 -2.17 -0.13
N ASN A 76 9.30 -1.06 -0.28
CA ASN A 76 8.74 -0.24 0.80
C ASN A 76 7.27 -0.59 1.08
N GLY A 77 6.87 -1.82 0.78
CA GLY A 77 5.51 -2.29 0.99
C GLY A 77 5.16 -2.47 2.46
N GLY A 78 3.98 -3.03 2.70
CA GLY A 78 3.51 -3.35 4.03
C GLY A 78 2.00 -3.44 4.05
N ALA A 79 1.43 -3.62 5.23
CA ALA A 79 -0.01 -3.64 5.35
C ALA A 79 -0.50 -3.06 6.67
N LEU A 80 -1.75 -2.65 6.63
CA LEU A 80 -2.53 -2.14 7.74
C LEU A 80 -3.73 -3.05 7.93
N VAL A 81 -4.07 -3.34 9.17
CA VAL A 81 -5.38 -3.88 9.55
C VAL A 81 -6.01 -2.92 10.52
N ASP A 82 -7.22 -2.47 10.20
CA ASP A 82 -8.08 -1.81 11.14
C ASP A 82 -9.09 -2.83 11.67
N SER A 83 -8.86 -3.26 12.90
CA SER A 83 -9.75 -4.16 13.63
C SER A 83 -10.48 -3.42 14.77
N ILE A 84 -10.34 -2.10 14.88
CA ILE A 84 -10.80 -1.35 16.05
C ILE A 84 -12.27 -0.98 15.83
N GLY A 85 -13.15 -1.86 16.30
CA GLY A 85 -14.39 -1.38 16.89
C GLY A 85 -14.03 -0.57 18.12
N ASN A 86 -14.54 0.65 18.22
CA ASN A 86 -14.37 1.44 19.44
C ASN A 86 -15.47 1.06 20.45
N SER A 87 -15.40 1.58 21.68
CA SER A 87 -16.40 1.30 22.72
C SER A 87 -17.84 1.74 22.36
N GLU A 88 -18.01 2.46 21.25
CA GLU A 88 -19.28 3.02 20.76
C GLU A 88 -19.70 2.50 19.36
N SER A 89 -18.86 1.71 18.67
CA SER A 89 -19.15 1.14 17.34
C SER A 89 -18.55 -0.27 17.18
N GLU A 90 -19.28 -1.16 16.51
CA GLU A 90 -18.74 -2.46 16.07
C GLU A 90 -17.51 -2.25 15.19
N ALA A 91 -16.61 -3.23 15.14
CA ALA A 91 -15.44 -3.17 14.27
C ALA A 91 -15.87 -2.99 12.82
N TYR A 92 -15.25 -2.03 12.13
CA TYR A 92 -15.45 -1.87 10.71
C TYR A 92 -15.02 -3.15 10.00
N THR A 93 -15.88 -3.64 9.11
CA THR A 93 -15.60 -4.80 8.26
C THR A 93 -15.89 -4.45 6.81
N TRP A 94 -15.18 -5.09 5.90
CA TRP A 94 -15.45 -4.92 4.48
C TRP A 94 -16.83 -5.40 4.02
N ILE A 95 -17.50 -6.23 4.82
CA ILE A 95 -18.91 -6.57 4.58
C ILE A 95 -19.78 -5.30 4.58
N ASN A 96 -19.49 -4.35 5.47
CA ASN A 96 -20.33 -3.16 5.67
C ASN A 96 -19.73 -1.90 5.01
N GLU A 97 -18.41 -1.80 4.96
CA GLU A 97 -17.72 -0.56 4.65
C GLU A 97 -17.08 -0.50 3.27
N TRP A 98 -17.15 -1.57 2.47
CA TRP A 98 -16.43 -1.59 1.19
C TRP A 98 -16.79 -0.41 0.28
N GLU A 99 -18.06 -0.05 0.18
CA GLU A 99 -18.49 1.04 -0.71
C GLU A 99 -18.26 2.43 -0.09
N ASN A 100 -18.24 2.53 1.25
CA ASN A 100 -18.26 3.81 1.97
C ASN A 100 -16.86 4.29 2.36
N LEU A 101 -15.98 3.36 2.74
CA LEU A 101 -14.66 3.67 3.25
C LEU A 101 -13.65 3.65 2.10
N ASN A 102 -13.16 4.83 1.74
CA ASN A 102 -12.25 5.07 0.61
C ASN A 102 -11.01 5.88 1.01
N GLU A 103 -10.70 5.91 2.30
CA GLU A 103 -9.55 6.58 2.88
C GLU A 103 -8.89 5.67 3.90
N VAL A 104 -7.57 5.81 4.07
CA VAL A 104 -6.83 5.10 5.11
C VAL A 104 -7.08 5.80 6.45
N PRO A 105 -7.38 5.06 7.55
CA PRO A 105 -7.54 5.66 8.87
C PRO A 105 -6.34 6.54 9.28
N THR A 106 -6.61 7.67 9.94
CA THR A 106 -5.53 8.52 10.48
C THR A 106 -4.76 7.80 11.60
N GLN A 107 -3.47 8.10 11.78
CA GLN A 107 -2.60 7.45 12.79
C GLN A 107 -2.41 5.93 12.59
N SER A 108 -2.52 5.47 11.35
CA SER A 108 -2.33 4.08 10.95
C SER A 108 -0.87 3.61 11.09
N THR A 109 -0.66 2.43 11.67
CA THR A 109 0.66 1.80 11.72
C THR A 109 0.79 0.77 10.60
N TRP A 110 1.62 1.09 9.61
CA TRP A 110 2.00 0.15 8.56
C TRP A 110 2.96 -0.90 9.12
N MET A 111 2.55 -2.16 9.05
CA MET A 111 3.38 -3.28 9.48
C MET A 111 4.10 -3.88 8.27
N THR A 112 5.41 -4.01 8.40
CA THR A 112 6.25 -4.76 7.45
C THR A 112 6.34 -6.23 7.84
N ASP A 113 6.86 -7.04 6.94
CA ASP A 113 6.94 -8.48 7.13
C ASP A 113 7.98 -8.90 8.18
N THR A 114 7.59 -9.84 9.04
CA THR A 114 8.41 -10.35 10.15
C THR A 114 8.39 -11.88 10.18
N LEU A 115 9.28 -12.45 11.00
CA LEU A 115 9.42 -13.89 11.20
C LEU A 115 8.32 -14.42 12.13
N HIS A 116 7.69 -15.53 11.74
CA HIS A 116 6.68 -16.23 12.51
C HIS A 116 6.92 -17.75 12.48
N THR A 117 6.43 -18.48 13.49
CA THR A 117 6.72 -19.91 13.68
C THR A 117 5.48 -20.79 13.50
N ASP A 118 4.51 -20.38 12.68
CA ASP A 118 3.22 -21.06 12.51
C ASP A 118 2.99 -21.58 11.08
N PHE A 119 4.07 -21.75 10.32
CA PHE A 119 4.03 -22.39 9.01
C PHE A 119 4.01 -23.90 9.18
N TYR A 120 3.04 -24.59 8.61
CA TYR A 120 2.92 -26.03 8.75
C TYR A 120 3.78 -26.76 7.71
N ASP A 121 4.72 -27.58 8.17
CA ASP A 121 5.50 -28.49 7.32
C ASP A 121 4.75 -29.82 7.18
N ILE A 122 4.40 -30.18 5.94
CA ILE A 122 3.63 -31.39 5.64
C ILE A 122 4.46 -32.69 5.76
N LEU A 123 5.78 -32.62 5.68
CA LEU A 123 6.66 -33.78 5.78
C LEU A 123 6.91 -34.16 7.23
N THR A 124 7.18 -33.16 8.08
CA THR A 124 7.47 -33.38 9.51
C THR A 124 6.22 -33.29 10.38
N HIS A 125 5.12 -32.74 9.86
CA HIS A 125 3.89 -32.45 10.61
C HIS A 125 4.15 -31.51 11.80
N THR A 126 5.11 -30.60 11.68
CA THR A 126 5.46 -29.60 12.70
C THR A 126 5.28 -28.18 12.19
N PHE A 127 5.15 -27.23 13.12
CA PHE A 127 5.24 -25.82 12.76
C PHE A 127 6.70 -25.38 12.67
N VAL A 128 7.02 -24.63 11.62
CA VAL A 128 8.34 -24.11 11.28
C VAL A 128 8.30 -22.59 11.10
N GLU A 129 9.47 -22.00 10.96
CA GLU A 129 9.62 -20.59 10.66
C GLU A 129 9.21 -20.25 9.23
N GLY A 130 8.58 -19.10 9.07
CA GLY A 130 8.32 -18.47 7.79
C GLY A 130 8.07 -16.97 7.96
N ILE A 131 8.21 -16.24 6.87
CA ILE A 131 8.07 -14.78 6.85
C ILE A 131 6.70 -14.45 6.27
N LYS A 132 5.96 -13.57 6.96
CA LYS A 132 4.65 -13.10 6.51
C LYS A 132 4.36 -11.71 7.08
N ASN A 133 3.31 -11.10 6.56
CA ASN A 133 2.83 -9.85 7.10
C ASN A 133 1.90 -10.08 8.31
N PRO A 134 2.20 -9.52 9.50
CA PRO A 134 1.37 -9.72 10.69
C PRO A 134 -0.02 -9.08 10.56
N ALA A 135 -0.16 -7.97 9.84
CA ALA A 135 -1.46 -7.33 9.59
C ALA A 135 -2.35 -8.26 8.75
N LEU A 136 -1.83 -8.67 7.59
CA LEU A 136 -2.58 -9.52 6.66
C LEU A 136 -2.88 -10.89 7.26
N ASN A 137 -2.03 -11.43 8.15
CA ASN A 137 -2.32 -12.70 8.83
C ASN A 137 -3.66 -12.70 9.60
N SER A 138 -4.20 -11.52 9.92
CA SER A 138 -5.49 -11.36 10.59
C SER A 138 -6.69 -11.54 9.66
N TRP A 139 -6.50 -11.86 8.37
CA TRP A 139 -7.58 -11.98 7.40
C TRP A 139 -8.49 -13.19 7.65
N GLY A 140 -7.96 -14.22 8.32
CA GLY A 140 -8.71 -15.43 8.62
C GLY A 140 -8.01 -16.37 9.59
N TRP A 141 -8.81 -17.20 10.27
CA TRP A 141 -8.36 -18.15 11.28
C TRP A 141 -9.01 -19.52 11.06
N PHE A 142 -8.33 -20.59 11.47
CA PHE A 142 -8.89 -21.93 11.41
C PHE A 142 -9.63 -22.25 12.70
N ASP A 143 -10.85 -22.75 12.59
CA ASP A 143 -11.60 -23.23 13.75
C ASP A 143 -11.21 -24.65 14.19
N GLU A 144 -11.89 -25.16 15.22
CA GLU A 144 -11.68 -26.49 15.77
C GLU A 144 -11.95 -27.62 14.76
N THR A 145 -12.66 -27.31 13.67
CA THR A 145 -12.96 -28.24 12.57
C THR A 145 -12.02 -28.08 11.37
N TYR A 146 -10.97 -27.25 11.50
CA TYR A 146 -10.01 -26.92 10.45
C TYR A 146 -10.62 -26.21 9.23
N ILE A 147 -11.72 -25.50 9.45
CA ILE A 147 -12.32 -24.62 8.44
C ILE A 147 -11.78 -23.22 8.65
N LEU A 148 -11.32 -22.57 7.57
CA LEU A 148 -10.87 -21.18 7.61
C LEU A 148 -12.07 -20.25 7.61
N ASN A 149 -12.13 -19.40 8.63
CA ASN A 149 -13.14 -18.37 8.83
C ASN A 149 -12.51 -17.00 8.54
N PRO A 150 -12.91 -16.31 7.46
CA PRO A 150 -12.47 -14.95 7.17
C PRO A 150 -12.97 -13.97 8.24
N THR A 151 -12.13 -13.03 8.65
CA THR A 151 -12.49 -11.99 9.62
C THR A 151 -13.23 -10.82 8.97
N ASN A 152 -12.98 -10.59 7.67
CA ASN A 152 -13.48 -9.45 6.90
C ASN A 152 -13.05 -8.09 7.47
N TYR A 153 -11.95 -8.06 8.24
CA TYR A 153 -11.41 -6.79 8.71
C TYR A 153 -11.07 -5.85 7.58
N VAL A 154 -11.19 -4.56 7.87
CA VAL A 154 -10.72 -3.49 7.00
C VAL A 154 -9.20 -3.59 6.91
N MET A 155 -8.69 -3.81 5.71
CA MET A 155 -7.25 -3.99 5.46
C MET A 155 -6.80 -3.19 4.26
N PHE A 156 -5.60 -2.65 4.37
CA PHE A 156 -4.93 -1.94 3.30
C PHE A 156 -3.55 -2.53 3.07
N VAL A 157 -3.11 -2.51 1.83
CA VAL A 157 -1.77 -2.91 1.42
C VAL A 157 -1.08 -1.72 0.80
N LYS A 158 0.18 -1.51 1.19
CA LYS A 158 1.10 -0.61 0.52
C LYS A 158 1.94 -1.45 -0.45
N ALA A 159 1.93 -1.08 -1.72
CA ALA A 159 2.66 -1.75 -2.80
C ALA A 159 4.19 -1.66 -2.59
N ALA A 160 4.95 -2.41 -3.39
CA ALA A 160 6.41 -2.45 -3.29
C ALA A 160 7.08 -1.08 -3.46
N ASN A 161 6.47 -0.17 -4.23
CA ASN A 161 6.97 1.19 -4.43
C ASN A 161 6.81 2.10 -3.18
N GLY A 162 6.02 1.68 -2.18
CA GLY A 162 5.77 2.46 -0.97
C GLY A 162 4.76 3.60 -1.12
N ILE A 163 4.28 3.84 -2.36
CA ILE A 163 3.40 4.94 -2.73
C ILE A 163 1.98 4.43 -2.90
N ASP A 164 1.77 3.39 -3.71
CA ASP A 164 0.42 2.92 -4.01
C ASP A 164 -0.20 2.25 -2.80
N ILE A 165 -1.42 2.69 -2.46
CA ILE A 165 -2.24 2.09 -1.43
C ILE A 165 -3.45 1.39 -2.05
N ILE A 166 -3.66 0.17 -1.61
CA ILE A 166 -4.66 -0.75 -2.10
C ILE A 166 -5.64 -1.06 -0.98
N LYS A 167 -6.93 -0.83 -1.20
CA LYS A 167 -7.99 -1.45 -0.39
C LYS A 167 -7.94 -2.94 -0.65
N PHE A 168 -7.79 -3.74 0.39
CA PHE A 168 -7.51 -5.17 0.24
C PHE A 168 -8.45 -6.01 1.09
N TRP A 169 -9.08 -7.01 0.48
CA TRP A 169 -9.96 -7.94 1.18
C TRP A 169 -9.74 -9.37 0.68
N ALA A 170 -9.14 -10.21 1.52
CA ALA A 170 -9.18 -11.66 1.35
C ALA A 170 -10.45 -12.20 2.02
N TYR A 171 -11.34 -12.82 1.23
CA TYR A 171 -12.69 -13.18 1.68
C TYR A 171 -13.04 -14.66 1.54
N ASP A 172 -12.21 -15.44 0.85
CA ASP A 172 -12.39 -16.89 0.73
C ASP A 172 -11.04 -17.61 0.63
N TYR A 173 -11.00 -18.87 1.04
CA TYR A 173 -9.82 -19.74 1.06
C TYR A 173 -10.01 -21.02 0.23
N TYR A 174 -11.22 -21.29 -0.23
CA TYR A 174 -11.59 -22.57 -0.82
C TYR A 174 -12.09 -22.43 -2.25
N GLU A 175 -11.48 -23.20 -3.16
CA GLU A 175 -12.02 -23.46 -4.49
C GLU A 175 -11.95 -24.97 -4.71
N GLY A 176 -12.87 -25.69 -4.05
CA GLY A 176 -12.85 -27.15 -3.92
C GLY A 176 -11.82 -27.66 -2.90
N THR A 177 -10.58 -27.15 -2.93
CA THR A 177 -9.54 -27.43 -1.93
C THR A 177 -9.10 -26.16 -1.22
N GLY A 178 -8.55 -26.29 -0.01
CA GLY A 178 -7.99 -25.17 0.73
C GLY A 178 -6.66 -24.71 0.15
N GLY A 179 -6.40 -23.41 0.23
CA GLY A 179 -5.20 -22.78 -0.35
C GLY A 179 -5.50 -22.02 -1.63
N ASN A 180 -6.76 -21.68 -1.90
CA ASN A 180 -7.17 -20.85 -3.01
C ASN A 180 -7.74 -19.56 -2.44
N ILE A 181 -6.91 -18.52 -2.35
CA ILE A 181 -7.31 -17.28 -1.68
C ILE A 181 -8.02 -16.39 -2.69
N SER A 182 -9.30 -16.12 -2.46
CA SER A 182 -10.04 -15.12 -3.23
C SER A 182 -9.88 -13.76 -2.60
N ILE A 183 -9.43 -12.81 -3.40
CA ILE A 183 -9.18 -11.43 -3.04
C ILE A 183 -10.08 -10.50 -3.84
N ARG A 184 -10.57 -9.46 -3.18
CA ARG A 184 -11.15 -8.25 -3.77
C ARG A 184 -10.23 -7.10 -3.39
N TYR A 185 -9.82 -6.30 -4.36
CA TYR A 185 -8.98 -5.15 -4.08
C TYR A 185 -9.32 -3.97 -4.97
N GLN A 186 -9.03 -2.78 -4.50
CA GLN A 186 -9.24 -1.55 -5.26
C GLN A 186 -7.96 -0.72 -5.26
N THR A 187 -7.50 -0.36 -6.45
CA THR A 187 -6.34 0.52 -6.67
C THR A 187 -6.79 1.96 -6.83
N GLY A 188 -5.83 2.88 -6.96
CA GLY A 188 -6.14 4.30 -7.08
C GLY A 188 -6.84 4.83 -5.84
N LEU A 189 -6.70 4.15 -4.69
CA LEU A 189 -7.04 4.76 -3.44
C LEU A 189 -6.19 6.00 -3.35
N ASN A 190 -6.84 7.16 -3.30
CA ASN A 190 -6.12 8.38 -3.07
C ASN A 190 -5.37 8.17 -1.75
N ASN A 191 -4.05 8.04 -1.83
CA ASN A 191 -3.28 8.87 -0.93
C ASN A 191 -3.84 10.26 -1.17
N ILE A 192 -4.51 10.81 -0.19
CA ILE A 192 -4.38 12.23 0.04
C ILE A 192 -2.87 12.43 0.39
N ASN A 193 -1.85 12.10 -0.41
CA ASN A 193 -1.16 12.73 -1.56
C ASN A 193 -1.92 13.42 -2.70
N THR A 194 -3.18 13.83 -2.53
CA THR A 194 -3.39 15.25 -2.78
C THR A 194 -2.57 15.92 -1.71
N CYS A 195 -1.41 16.49 -2.05
CA CYS A 195 -0.72 17.37 -1.12
C CYS A 195 -1.79 18.30 -0.57
N THR A 196 -2.09 18.19 0.73
CA THR A 196 -3.13 19.02 1.33
C THR A 196 -2.67 20.48 1.38
N GLY A 197 -1.39 20.72 1.09
CA GLY A 197 -0.77 22.01 0.81
C GLY A 197 -0.12 22.07 -0.59
N SER A 198 0.43 23.24 -0.92
CA SER A 198 1.21 23.40 -2.15
C SER A 198 2.59 22.76 -1.96
N PRO A 199 3.12 21.96 -2.90
CA PRO A 199 4.49 21.46 -2.81
C PRO A 199 5.47 22.59 -2.49
N GLY A 200 6.28 22.41 -1.44
CA GLY A 200 7.19 23.44 -0.93
C GLY A 200 6.62 24.38 0.13
N ASP A 201 5.33 24.30 0.47
CA ASP A 201 4.71 24.98 1.63
C ASP A 201 4.75 24.04 2.85
N ILE A 202 5.94 23.92 3.44
CA ILE A 202 6.27 22.91 4.45
C ILE A 202 5.62 23.23 5.79
N ASN A 203 5.45 24.51 6.10
CA ASN A 203 4.81 24.96 7.34
C ASN A 203 3.28 25.18 7.19
N ASN A 204 2.73 24.92 6.00
CA ASN A 204 1.31 25.08 5.64
C ASN A 204 0.76 26.49 5.94
N ASP A 205 1.55 27.53 5.74
CA ASP A 205 1.11 28.92 5.91
C ASP A 205 0.56 29.54 4.60
N SER A 206 0.47 28.75 3.54
CA SER A 206 0.04 29.14 2.19
C SER A 206 1.02 30.08 1.46
N VAL A 207 2.25 30.25 1.95
CA VAL A 207 3.27 31.12 1.36
C VAL A 207 4.61 30.39 1.25
N ILE A 208 4.95 29.93 0.05
CA ILE A 208 6.24 29.28 -0.21
C ILE A 208 7.39 30.31 -0.13
N ASN A 209 8.22 30.22 0.90
CA ASN A 209 9.32 31.14 1.18
C ASN A 209 10.48 30.49 1.97
N VAL A 210 11.40 31.31 2.47
CA VAL A 210 12.59 30.83 3.20
C VAL A 210 12.26 30.10 4.51
N VAL A 211 11.08 30.34 5.10
CA VAL A 211 10.61 29.63 6.29
C VAL A 211 10.35 28.15 5.98
N ASP A 212 9.87 27.83 4.78
CA ASP A 212 9.69 26.45 4.32
C ASP A 212 11.01 25.72 4.13
N VAL A 213 12.02 26.41 3.60
CA VAL A 213 13.38 25.88 3.48
C VAL A 213 13.95 25.50 4.85
N VAL A 214 13.78 26.37 5.84
CA VAL A 214 14.22 26.07 7.22
C VAL A 214 13.46 24.88 7.79
N SER A 215 12.16 24.78 7.50
CA SER A 215 11.31 23.69 7.97
C SER A 215 11.69 22.35 7.35
N LEU A 216 11.99 22.31 6.05
CA LEU A 216 12.51 21.15 5.32
C LEU A 216 13.88 20.72 5.85
N VAL A 217 14.81 21.66 6.06
CA VAL A 217 16.12 21.39 6.67
C VAL A 217 15.95 20.76 8.05
N ASN A 218 15.07 21.32 8.88
CA ASN A 218 14.82 20.79 10.22
C ASN A 218 14.27 19.36 10.16
N ALA A 219 13.28 19.10 9.28
CA ALA A 219 12.70 17.77 9.07
C ALA A 219 13.77 16.73 8.68
N ILE A 220 14.70 17.10 7.77
CA ILE A 220 15.83 16.26 7.38
C ILE A 220 16.79 15.98 8.55
N LEU A 221 17.10 17.01 9.36
CA LEU A 221 18.09 16.89 10.43
C LEU A 221 17.58 16.09 11.63
N ILE A 222 16.30 16.21 11.96
CA ILE A 222 15.67 15.47 13.08
C ILE A 222 15.09 14.13 12.64
N ASN A 223 15.04 13.87 11.34
CA ASN A 223 14.44 12.68 10.72
C ASN A 223 12.96 12.49 11.13
N GLU A 224 12.22 13.59 11.21
CA GLU A 224 10.77 13.61 11.44
C GLU A 224 10.08 14.33 10.29
N ILE A 225 9.26 13.60 9.54
CA ILE A 225 8.40 14.12 8.48
C ILE A 225 6.98 14.08 9.03
N ASN A 226 6.43 15.26 9.33
CA ASN A 226 5.15 15.41 10.04
C ASN A 226 3.95 15.59 9.11
N HIS A 227 4.18 15.66 7.80
CA HIS A 227 3.16 15.88 6.77
C HIS A 227 3.38 15.00 5.52
N ASP A 228 2.50 15.13 4.54
CA ASP A 228 2.52 14.39 3.27
C ASP A 228 3.90 14.49 2.61
N LEU A 229 4.48 13.35 2.20
CA LEU A 229 5.83 13.29 1.60
C LEU A 229 5.99 14.24 0.41
N CYS A 230 4.92 14.47 -0.35
CA CYS A 230 4.92 15.34 -1.52
C CYS A 230 5.08 16.84 -1.21
N LEU A 231 4.94 17.27 0.05
CA LEU A 231 5.33 18.63 0.43
C LEU A 231 6.86 18.77 0.45
N TYR A 232 7.55 17.69 0.82
CA TYR A 232 8.99 17.65 1.05
C TYR A 232 9.77 17.15 -0.17
N ASP A 233 9.22 16.18 -0.91
CA ASP A 233 9.82 15.55 -2.10
C ASP A 233 9.51 16.38 -3.35
N LEU A 234 10.40 17.30 -3.69
CA LEU A 234 10.17 18.28 -4.75
C LEU A 234 10.76 17.85 -6.10
N ASN A 235 11.56 16.79 -6.12
CA ASN A 235 12.06 16.18 -7.36
C ASN A 235 11.43 14.82 -7.67
N GLU A 236 10.48 14.36 -6.84
CA GLU A 236 9.70 13.14 -6.99
C GLU A 236 10.57 11.88 -7.06
N ASP A 237 11.70 11.87 -6.35
CA ASP A 237 12.62 10.71 -6.29
C ASP A 237 12.38 9.79 -5.07
N ALA A 238 11.37 10.12 -4.25
CA ALA A 238 10.99 9.45 -3.02
C ALA A 238 12.03 9.53 -1.89
N ILE A 239 13.05 10.38 -2.00
CA ILE A 239 14.12 10.55 -1.00
C ILE A 239 14.21 12.01 -0.55
N ILE A 240 13.72 12.31 0.65
CA ILE A 240 13.82 13.66 1.21
C ILE A 240 15.27 13.99 1.61
N ASN A 241 15.93 14.85 0.84
CA ASN A 241 17.32 15.19 1.04
C ASN A 241 17.67 16.63 0.58
N VAL A 242 18.97 16.90 0.43
CA VAL A 242 19.48 18.21 0.00
C VAL A 242 19.04 18.60 -1.42
N VAL A 243 18.72 17.62 -2.27
CA VAL A 243 18.23 17.88 -3.63
C VAL A 243 16.85 18.54 -3.58
N ASP A 244 15.96 18.13 -2.67
CA ASP A 244 14.67 18.81 -2.46
C ASP A 244 14.84 20.24 -1.97
N ILE A 245 15.80 20.48 -1.06
CA ILE A 245 16.13 21.84 -0.61
C ILE A 245 16.53 22.70 -1.80
N VAL A 246 17.37 22.16 -2.71
CA VAL A 246 17.79 22.88 -3.91
C VAL A 246 16.58 23.17 -4.81
N SER A 247 15.70 22.20 -5.03
CA SER A 247 14.46 22.38 -5.79
C SER A 247 13.57 23.47 -5.20
N LEU A 248 13.40 23.50 -3.87
CA LEU A 248 12.61 24.52 -3.17
C LEU A 248 13.21 25.92 -3.35
N VAL A 249 14.53 26.05 -3.19
CA VAL A 249 15.23 27.33 -3.35
C VAL A 249 15.15 27.81 -4.79
N SER A 250 15.33 26.91 -5.76
CA SER A 250 15.15 27.20 -7.19
C SER A 250 13.74 27.72 -7.50
N PHE A 251 12.72 27.08 -6.93
CA PHE A 251 11.33 27.53 -7.03
C PHE A 251 11.13 28.94 -6.47
N ILE A 252 11.62 29.21 -5.25
CA ILE A 252 11.51 30.54 -4.60
C ILE A 252 12.23 31.62 -5.42
N LEU A 253 13.37 31.29 -6.03
CA LEU A 253 14.18 32.21 -6.82
C LEU A 253 13.71 32.36 -8.28
N ASN A 254 12.70 31.57 -8.72
CA ASN A 254 12.30 31.42 -10.12
C ASN A 254 13.47 31.10 -11.06
N ASN A 255 14.37 30.17 -10.68
CA ASN A 255 15.57 29.81 -11.44
C ASN A 255 15.83 28.31 -11.51
#